data_AF-A0A444V2Z3-F1
#
_entry.id   AF-A0A444V2Z3-F1
#
_cell.length_a   1.000
_cell.length_b   1.000
_cell.length_c   1.000
_cell.angle_alpha   90.00
_cell.angle_beta   90.00
_cell.angle_gamma   90.00
#
_symmetry.space_group_name_H-M   'P 1'
#
loop_
_entity.id
_entity.type
_entity.pdbx_description
1 polymer ?
#
loop_
_entity_poly.entity_id
_entity_poly.type
_entity_poly.pdbx_seq_one_letter_code
_entity_poly.pdbx_strand_id
1 'polypeptide(L)'
;MHTLSKCRSAMIYYTFKPVPIDDHFCGLDINQPLGGSQLVEGIPLLTESRDRMTAVATYVYNGYCVAFVGTKSGKLKKIQGLQEALFNALQKEDNYYKFM
;
A
#
# COMPACT_ATOMS: atom_id res chain seq x y z
N MET A 1 28.27 -12.56 32.92
CA MET A 1 28.02 -11.13 32.65
C MET A 1 27.87 -10.96 31.15
N HIS A 2 26.64 -11.01 30.62
CA HIS A 2 26.40 -10.77 29.20
C HIS A 2 26.19 -9.27 28.98
N THR A 3 27.06 -8.67 28.18
CA THR A 3 27.01 -7.27 27.79
C THR A 3 25.75 -7.04 26.96
N LEU A 4 24.79 -6.27 27.48
CA LEU A 4 23.69 -5.74 26.69
C LEU A 4 24.27 -4.79 25.64
N SER A 5 24.27 -5.19 24.37
CA SER A 5 24.56 -4.28 23.27
C SER A 5 23.50 -3.18 23.27
N LYS A 6 23.91 -1.97 23.67
CA LYS A 6 23.07 -0.77 23.61
C LYS A 6 22.65 -0.55 22.15
N CYS A 7 21.37 -0.79 21.82
CA CYS A 7 20.77 -0.18 20.64
C CYS A 7 20.83 1.33 20.85
N ARG A 8 21.85 1.99 20.27
CA ARG A 8 21.85 3.44 20.17
C ARG A 8 20.77 3.79 19.14
N SER A 9 19.68 4.43 19.58
CA SER A 9 18.79 5.10 18.64
C SER A 9 19.62 6.12 17.86
N ALA A 10 19.89 5.82 16.59
CA ALA A 10 20.38 6.81 15.66
C ALA A 10 19.24 7.82 15.45
N MET A 11 19.48 9.07 15.80
CA MET A 11 18.53 10.14 15.53
C MET A 11 18.63 10.44 14.03
N ILE A 12 17.62 10.00 13.27
CA ILE A 12 17.59 10.18 11.82
C ILE A 12 17.15 11.62 11.54
N TYR A 13 18.07 12.41 11.01
CA TYR A 13 17.79 13.77 10.55
C TYR A 13 17.86 13.81 9.03
N TYR A 14 16.97 14.59 8.41
CA TYR A 14 16.99 14.83 6.98
C TYR A 14 18.11 15.79 6.59
N THR A 15 18.81 15.48 5.51
CA THR A 15 19.82 16.34 4.88
C THR A 15 19.23 16.98 3.64
N PHE A 16 19.31 18.31 3.54
CA PHE A 16 18.91 19.03 2.33
C PHE A 16 19.97 18.88 1.23
N LYS A 17 19.56 18.39 0.05
CA LYS A 17 20.38 18.30 -1.16
C LYS A 17 19.50 18.57 -2.39
N PRO A 18 19.90 19.45 -3.33
CA PRO A 18 19.12 19.73 -4.54
C PRO A 18 19.29 18.58 -5.55
N VAL A 19 18.44 17.57 -5.42
CA VAL A 19 18.40 16.40 -6.29
C VAL A 19 17.01 16.34 -6.91
N PRO A 20 16.89 16.30 -8.25
CA PRO A 20 15.62 15.99 -8.89
C PRO A 20 15.19 14.58 -8.47
N ILE A 21 14.00 14.47 -7.88
CA ILE A 21 13.38 13.19 -7.53
C ILE A 21 12.29 12.91 -8.57
N ASP A 22 12.39 11.77 -9.25
CA ASP A 22 11.43 11.30 -10.24
C ASP A 22 11.03 9.84 -9.94
N ASP A 23 10.14 9.27 -10.77
CA ASP A 23 9.64 7.90 -10.62
C ASP A 23 10.73 6.82 -10.74
N HIS A 24 11.90 7.17 -11.29
CA HIS A 24 13.06 6.28 -11.46
C HIS A 24 14.13 6.51 -10.39
N PHE A 25 13.87 7.33 -9.37
CA PHE A 25 14.81 7.59 -8.30
C PHE A 25 15.10 6.33 -7.47
N CYS A 26 16.37 5.91 -7.44
CA CYS A 26 16.83 4.68 -6.78
C CYS A 26 17.54 4.91 -5.42
N GLY A 27 17.46 6.12 -4.85
CA GLY A 27 18.11 6.44 -3.58
C GLY A 27 19.51 7.07 -3.71
N LEU A 28 20.01 7.57 -2.58
CA LEU A 28 21.36 8.13 -2.41
C LEU A 28 21.97 7.61 -1.10
N ASP A 29 23.23 7.93 -0.84
CA ASP A 29 23.93 7.62 0.42
C ASP A 29 23.43 8.43 1.63
N ILE A 30 22.56 9.43 1.40
CA ILE A 30 21.90 10.25 2.42
C ILE A 30 20.39 9.97 2.48
N ASN A 31 19.75 10.34 3.60
CA ASN A 31 18.30 10.22 3.82
C ASN A 31 17.75 8.77 3.68
N GLN A 32 18.60 7.78 3.92
CA GLN A 32 18.24 6.37 3.94
C GLN A 32 18.65 5.71 5.28
N PRO A 33 17.84 4.79 5.82
CA PRO A 33 16.50 4.43 5.34
C PRO A 33 15.47 5.54 5.57
N LEU A 34 14.50 5.68 4.66
CA LEU A 34 13.43 6.66 4.76
C LEU A 34 12.19 6.04 5.41
N GLY A 35 11.55 6.76 6.32
CA GLY A 35 10.27 6.39 6.94
C GLY A 35 9.17 7.39 6.59
N GLY A 36 7.98 7.22 7.18
CA GLY A 36 6.86 8.13 7.04
C GLY A 36 5.92 8.06 8.24
N SER A 37 5.31 9.18 8.60
CA SER A 37 4.29 9.25 9.66
C SER A 37 2.86 9.30 9.10
N GLN A 38 2.71 9.71 7.84
CA GLN A 38 1.43 9.74 7.13
C GLN A 38 1.22 8.42 6.40
N LEU A 39 0.00 7.86 6.52
CA LEU A 39 -0.38 6.61 5.88
C LEU A 39 -0.88 6.86 4.45
N VAL A 40 -0.61 5.92 3.56
CA VAL A 40 -1.26 5.86 2.24
C VAL A 40 -2.64 5.21 2.40
N GLU A 41 -3.69 5.92 2.02
CA GLU A 41 -5.06 5.41 2.09
C GLU A 41 -5.43 4.62 0.82
N GLY A 42 -6.00 3.42 1.02
CA GLY A 42 -6.60 2.63 -0.05
C GLY A 42 -8.10 2.88 -0.16
N ILE A 43 -8.69 2.44 -1.28
CA ILE A 43 -10.12 2.60 -1.53
C ILE A 43 -10.84 1.28 -1.20
N PRO A 44 -11.78 1.27 -0.25
CA PRO A 44 -12.42 0.03 0.18
C PRO A 44 -13.39 -0.49 -0.89
N LEU A 45 -13.16 -1.71 -1.38
CA LEU A 45 -14.01 -2.38 -2.38
C LEU A 45 -14.96 -3.43 -1.78
N LEU A 46 -14.60 -3.99 -0.62
CA LEU A 46 -15.39 -5.00 0.09
C LEU A 46 -15.12 -4.91 1.58
N THR A 47 -16.18 -4.98 2.38
CA THR A 47 -16.11 -5.11 3.84
C THR A 47 -16.79 -6.40 4.28
N GLU A 48 -16.27 -7.02 5.33
CA GLU A 48 -16.82 -8.25 5.90
C GLU A 48 -16.58 -8.26 7.40
N SER A 49 -17.62 -8.51 8.18
CA SER A 49 -17.61 -8.39 9.65
C SER A 49 -17.64 -9.75 10.37
N ARG A 50 -18.09 -10.82 9.72
CA ARG A 50 -18.28 -12.14 10.35
C ARG A 50 -17.19 -13.13 9.96
N ASP A 51 -16.97 -13.28 8.66
CA ASP A 51 -16.06 -14.28 8.11
C ASP A 51 -14.78 -13.63 7.55
N ARG A 52 -13.81 -13.43 8.45
CA ARG A 52 -12.54 -12.73 8.17
C ARG A 52 -11.92 -13.19 6.85
N MET A 53 -11.63 -12.22 5.99
CA MET A 53 -10.90 -12.41 4.74
C MET A 53 -9.43 -12.73 5.05
N THR A 54 -8.86 -13.73 4.37
CA THR A 54 -7.51 -14.26 4.66
C THR A 54 -6.58 -14.30 3.44
N ALA A 55 -7.13 -14.30 2.23
CA ALA A 55 -6.37 -14.30 0.99
C ALA A 55 -7.15 -13.58 -0.11
N VAL A 56 -6.43 -13.01 -1.07
CA VAL A 56 -7.02 -12.39 -2.27
C VAL A 56 -6.23 -12.80 -3.51
N ALA A 57 -6.93 -13.04 -4.61
CA ALA A 57 -6.38 -13.20 -5.95
C ALA A 57 -7.30 -12.50 -6.95
N THR A 58 -6.74 -11.90 -8.00
CA THR A 58 -7.52 -11.14 -8.98
C THR A 58 -7.17 -11.54 -10.40
N TYR A 59 -8.14 -11.40 -11.31
CA TYR A 59 -7.93 -11.57 -12.75
C TYR A 59 -8.91 -10.71 -13.54
N VAL A 60 -8.51 -10.23 -14.71
CA VAL A 60 -9.39 -9.48 -15.63
C VAL A 60 -9.93 -10.43 -16.68
N TYR A 61 -11.25 -10.60 -16.70
CA TYR A 61 -11.94 -11.45 -17.67
C TYR A 61 -12.98 -10.65 -18.45
N ASN A 62 -12.84 -10.63 -19.78
CA ASN A 62 -13.73 -9.90 -20.69
C ASN A 62 -13.93 -8.43 -20.28
N GLY A 63 -12.85 -7.77 -19.87
CA GLY A 63 -12.89 -6.37 -19.41
C GLY A 63 -13.41 -6.18 -17.99
N TYR A 64 -13.79 -7.23 -17.25
CA TYR A 64 -14.22 -7.14 -15.85
C TYR A 64 -13.13 -7.62 -14.89
N CYS A 65 -12.81 -6.81 -13.88
CA CYS A 65 -11.99 -7.24 -12.75
C CYS A 65 -12.80 -8.16 -11.84
N VAL A 66 -12.30 -9.40 -11.68
CA VAL A 66 -12.85 -10.42 -10.79
C VAL A 66 -11.86 -10.64 -9.65
N ALA A 67 -12.34 -10.54 -8.41
CA ALA A 67 -11.56 -10.87 -7.22
C ALA A 67 -12.09 -12.14 -6.55
N PHE A 68 -11.17 -13.02 -6.16
CA PHE A 68 -11.43 -14.19 -5.34
C PHE A 68 -10.88 -13.93 -3.94
N VAL A 69 -11.75 -14.03 -2.93
CA VAL A 69 -11.40 -13.75 -1.55
C VAL A 69 -11.58 -15.02 -0.72
N GLY A 70 -10.48 -15.54 -0.19
CA GLY A 70 -10.47 -16.64 0.77
C GLY A 70 -10.88 -16.16 2.16
N THR A 71 -11.57 -17.00 2.92
CA THR A 71 -12.02 -16.67 4.28
C THR A 71 -11.50 -17.66 5.32
N LYS A 72 -11.54 -17.26 6.61
CA LYS A 72 -11.13 -18.12 7.74
C LYS A 72 -11.94 -19.42 7.85
N SER A 73 -13.16 -19.44 7.33
CA SER A 73 -14.02 -20.63 7.35
C SER A 73 -13.75 -21.59 6.18
N GLY A 74 -12.76 -21.30 5.33
CA GLY A 74 -12.42 -22.11 4.15
C GLY A 74 -13.33 -21.85 2.96
N LYS A 75 -14.09 -20.74 2.94
CA LYS A 75 -14.91 -20.36 1.80
C LYS A 75 -14.12 -19.49 0.82
N LEU A 76 -14.52 -19.54 -0.44
CA LEU A 76 -14.01 -18.69 -1.51
C LEU A 76 -15.14 -17.82 -2.07
N LYS A 77 -15.03 -16.50 -1.90
CA LYS A 77 -15.99 -15.54 -2.43
C LYS A 77 -15.54 -15.04 -3.79
N LYS A 78 -16.45 -14.98 -4.77
CA LYS A 78 -16.21 -14.36 -6.07
C LYS A 78 -16.88 -12.99 -6.10
N ILE A 79 -16.09 -11.94 -6.27
CA ILE A 79 -16.54 -10.55 -6.40
C ILE A 79 -16.38 -10.15 -7.86
N GLN A 80 -17.44 -9.60 -8.46
CA GLN A 80 -17.48 -9.14 -9.85
C GLN A 80 -17.82 -7.66 -9.89
N GLY A 81 -17.59 -7.00 -11.04
CA GLY A 81 -18.02 -5.62 -11.24
C GLY A 81 -17.23 -4.60 -10.42
N LEU A 82 -16.00 -4.93 -10.00
CA LEU A 82 -15.12 -3.99 -9.32
C LEU A 82 -14.77 -2.77 -10.19
N GLN A 83 -15.05 -2.81 -11.50
CA GLN A 83 -14.76 -1.75 -12.46
C GLN A 83 -15.39 -0.40 -12.08
N GLU A 84 -16.66 -0.36 -11.65
CA GLU A 84 -17.31 0.91 -11.31
C GLU A 84 -16.71 1.53 -10.04
N ALA A 85 -16.45 0.68 -9.04
CA ALA A 85 -15.78 1.11 -7.82
C ALA A 85 -14.33 1.54 -8.07
N LEU A 86 -13.61 0.85 -8.96
CA LEU A 86 -12.26 1.23 -9.41
C LEU A 86 -12.27 2.48 -10.29
N PHE A 87 -13.27 2.69 -11.14
CA PHE A 87 -13.37 3.88 -11.99
C PHE A 87 -13.63 5.14 -11.13
N ASN A 88 -14.57 5.05 -10.18
CA ASN A 88 -14.79 6.12 -9.21
C ASN A 88 -13.57 6.35 -8.31
N ALA A 89 -12.81 5.29 -8.03
CA ALA A 89 -11.56 5.36 -7.28
C ALA A 89 -10.45 6.10 -8.04
N LEU A 90 -10.30 5.81 -9.33
CA LEU A 90 -9.31 6.43 -10.23
C LEU A 90 -9.65 7.91 -10.50
N GLN A 91 -10.92 8.30 -10.53
CA GLN A 91 -11.28 9.73 -10.57
C GLN A 91 -10.78 10.53 -9.35
N LYS A 92 -10.37 9.86 -8.27
CA LYS A 92 -9.75 10.49 -7.09
C LYS A 92 -8.24 10.70 -7.25
N GLU A 93 -7.58 10.05 -8.22
CA GLU A 93 -6.14 10.15 -8.47
C GLU A 93 -5.69 11.53 -8.96
N ASP A 94 -6.58 12.34 -9.55
CA ASP A 94 -6.25 13.73 -9.89
C ASP A 94 -5.86 14.59 -8.66
N ASN A 95 -6.15 14.12 -7.44
CA ASN A 95 -5.69 14.73 -6.19
C ASN A 95 -4.48 14.03 -5.53
N TYR A 96 -4.05 12.88 -6.03
CA TYR A 96 -2.99 12.07 -5.40
C TYR A 96 -1.58 12.54 -5.78
N TYR A 97 -1.39 13.11 -6.98
CA TYR A 97 -0.14 13.78 -7.38
C TYR A 97 0.21 15.03 -6.55
N LYS A 98 -0.64 15.40 -5.59
CA LYS A 98 -0.39 16.54 -4.68
C LYS A 98 0.46 16.16 -3.45
N PHE A 99 0.76 14.88 -3.24
CA PHE A 99 1.51 14.38 -2.08
C PHE A 99 2.98 14.03 -2.36
N MET A 100 3.46 14.23 -3.59
CA MET A 100 4.89 14.28 -3.91
C MET A 100 5.41 15.71 -3.90
#